data_AF-A0A0C3HKZ6-F1
#
_entry.id   AF-A0A0C3HKZ6-F1
#
_cell.length_a   1.000
_cell.length_b   1.000
_cell.length_c   1.000
_cell.angle_alpha   90.00
_cell.angle_beta   90.00
_cell.angle_gamma   90.00
#
_symmetry.space_group_name_H-M   'P 1'
#
loop_
_entity.id
_entity.type
_entity.pdbx_description
1 polymer ?
#
loop_
_entity_poly.entity_id
_entity_poly.type
_entity_poly.pdbx_seq_one_letter_code
_entity_poly.pdbx_strand_id
1 'polypeptide(L)'
;MARSPGAGTSAQDTTAIDFSRLLMRLQSILVTPDAARETKLRTSSYEREKVDHNLEYARSLLTRLERDASKLKNQTRRQETQADLVGKREVLQMLHGRLQELNELGAHQLEEDESSEEEDLLGEYTPDGEEEPETEGDPSPTDPAPPVMTSAIKSTHMAANSEPIPTLKPEPTSTLRARNRQAESEKAELFSGASTGLSTATAEALMTHNRTEQESLTNSLLNMAQALKSSSHSFASALEEEKSILNRAAEGLDKNEQGLEAAQRRMGFLRTYTEGRGWWGRMLMYVWIAGLMVAALVITFVLPKLRF
;
A
#
# COMPACT_ATOMS: atom_id res chain seq x y z
N MET A 1 13.20 7.90 47.55
CA MET A 1 12.10 7.62 46.60
C MET A 1 12.07 8.74 45.56
N ALA A 2 12.75 8.56 44.43
CA ALA A 2 12.79 9.54 43.35
C ALA A 2 11.71 9.17 42.31
N ARG A 3 10.70 10.04 42.14
CA ARG A 3 9.62 9.86 41.17
C ARG A 3 10.09 10.39 39.81
N SER A 4 10.34 9.50 38.85
CA SER A 4 10.66 9.86 37.47
C SER A 4 9.51 10.67 36.83
N PRO A 5 9.74 11.89 36.32
CA PRO A 5 8.71 12.70 35.69
C PRO A 5 8.60 12.53 34.16
N GLY A 6 9.36 11.61 33.54
CA GLY A 6 9.56 11.59 32.08
C GLY A 6 8.61 10.73 31.23
N ALA A 7 7.77 9.87 31.82
CA ALA A 7 6.96 8.92 31.03
C ALA A 7 5.72 9.54 30.36
N GLY A 8 5.27 10.70 30.85
CA GLY A 8 4.04 11.34 30.37
C GLY A 8 4.21 12.07 29.03
N THR A 9 5.38 12.62 28.74
CA THR A 9 5.63 13.42 27.53
C THR A 9 5.91 12.53 26.32
N SER A 10 6.68 11.46 26.47
CA SER A 10 6.98 10.54 25.37
C SER A 10 5.74 9.80 24.86
N ALA A 11 4.83 9.42 25.76
CA ALA A 11 3.56 8.80 25.39
C ALA A 11 2.61 9.79 24.67
N GLN A 12 2.68 11.09 25.00
CA GLN A 12 1.93 12.13 24.29
C GLN A 12 2.47 12.31 22.87
N ASP A 13 3.79 12.33 22.73
CA ASP A 13 4.45 12.47 21.43
C ASP A 13 4.13 11.27 20.51
N THR A 14 4.08 10.03 21.04
CA THR A 14 3.66 8.87 20.24
C THR A 14 2.22 8.98 19.78
N THR A 15 1.28 9.38 20.65
CA THR A 15 -0.12 9.55 20.25
C THR A 15 -0.32 10.65 19.20
N ALA A 16 0.48 11.72 19.26
CA ALA A 16 0.44 12.80 18.28
C ALA A 16 1.00 12.37 16.91
N ILE A 17 2.08 11.56 16.92
CA ILE A 17 2.68 10.98 15.71
C ILE A 17 1.75 9.95 15.06
N ASP A 18 1.13 9.09 15.85
CA ASP A 18 0.20 8.08 15.34
C ASP A 18 -1.03 8.76 14.72
N PHE A 19 -1.52 9.83 15.33
CA PHE A 19 -2.61 10.63 14.78
C PHE A 19 -2.24 11.30 13.46
N SER A 20 -1.06 11.92 13.36
CA SER A 20 -0.65 12.60 12.12
C SER A 20 -0.46 11.62 10.96
N ARG A 21 0.12 10.45 11.22
CA ARG A 21 0.23 9.37 10.23
C ARG A 21 -1.12 8.87 9.75
N LEU A 22 -2.05 8.67 10.69
CA LEU A 22 -3.41 8.24 10.36
C LEU A 22 -4.15 9.30 9.53
N LEU A 23 -4.01 10.59 9.85
CA LEU A 23 -4.58 11.68 9.06
C LEU A 23 -4.00 11.74 7.65
N MET A 24 -2.68 11.64 7.49
CA MET A 24 -2.04 11.62 6.17
C MET A 24 -2.55 10.44 5.32
N ARG A 25 -2.71 9.27 5.95
CA ARG A 25 -3.28 8.09 5.30
C ARG A 25 -4.73 8.32 4.90
N LEU A 26 -5.58 8.82 5.80
CA LEU A 26 -6.99 9.11 5.51
C LEU A 26 -7.14 10.15 4.40
N GLN A 27 -6.31 11.21 4.42
CA GLN A 27 -6.27 12.21 3.37
C GLN A 27 -5.85 11.60 2.02
N SER A 28 -4.82 10.74 2.01
CA SER A 28 -4.41 10.04 0.78
C SER A 28 -5.49 9.10 0.23
N ILE A 29 -6.32 8.52 1.10
CA ILE A 29 -7.38 7.58 0.71
C ILE A 29 -8.62 8.33 0.20
N LEU A 30 -9.00 9.43 0.85
CA LEU A 30 -10.27 10.14 0.61
C LEU A 30 -10.15 11.36 -0.31
N VAL A 31 -9.01 12.07 -0.31
CA VAL A 31 -8.84 13.36 -1.00
C VAL A 31 -8.01 13.21 -2.28
N THR A 32 -6.99 12.35 -2.28
CA THR A 32 -6.23 11.99 -3.49
C THR A 32 -6.39 10.51 -3.81
N PRO A 33 -7.61 10.04 -4.07
CA PRO A 33 -7.82 8.63 -4.32
C PRO A 33 -7.10 8.22 -5.62
N ASP A 34 -6.35 7.13 -5.53
CA ASP A 34 -5.85 6.42 -6.71
C ASP A 34 -7.07 5.85 -7.47
N ALA A 35 -7.08 5.89 -8.80
CA ALA A 35 -8.28 5.58 -9.59
C ALA A 35 -8.85 4.17 -9.28
N ALA A 36 -7.98 3.20 -9.02
CA ALA A 36 -8.36 1.84 -8.63
C ALA A 36 -8.86 1.72 -7.17
N ARG A 37 -8.57 2.70 -6.31
CA ARG A 37 -9.07 2.76 -4.93
C ARG A 37 -10.38 3.54 -4.85
N GLU A 38 -10.55 4.57 -5.66
CA GLU A 38 -11.82 5.27 -5.78
C GLU A 38 -12.92 4.31 -6.22
N THR A 39 -12.67 3.49 -7.25
CA THR A 39 -13.63 2.47 -7.69
C THR A 39 -13.96 1.48 -6.58
N LYS A 40 -12.97 1.02 -5.82
CA LYS A 40 -13.20 0.12 -4.67
C LYS A 40 -13.99 0.76 -3.53
N LEU A 41 -13.76 2.03 -3.22
CA LEU A 41 -14.54 2.76 -2.21
C LEU A 41 -15.98 3.00 -2.68
N ARG A 42 -16.20 3.10 -3.99
CA ARG A 42 -17.54 3.24 -4.57
C ARG A 42 -18.28 1.91 -4.63
N THR A 43 -17.62 0.82 -5.04
CA THR A 43 -18.25 -0.49 -5.22
C THR A 43 -18.35 -1.31 -3.93
N SER A 44 -17.39 -1.17 -3.01
CA SER A 44 -17.35 -1.99 -1.79
C SER A 44 -17.75 -1.18 -0.56
N SER A 45 -18.89 -1.52 0.02
CA SER A 45 -19.35 -0.97 1.31
C SER A 45 -18.38 -1.27 2.46
N TYR A 46 -17.77 -2.45 2.45
CA TYR A 46 -16.80 -2.87 3.46
C TYR A 46 -15.57 -1.95 3.54
N GLU A 47 -15.05 -1.49 2.40
CA GLU A 47 -13.93 -0.54 2.41
C GLU A 47 -14.35 0.85 2.92
N ARG A 48 -15.61 1.27 2.67
CA ARG A 48 -16.16 2.50 3.28
C ARG A 48 -16.24 2.38 4.80
N GLU A 49 -16.79 1.27 5.30
CA GLU A 49 -16.92 1.00 6.75
C GLU A 49 -15.56 0.94 7.46
N LYS A 50 -14.56 0.34 6.81
CA LYS A 50 -13.18 0.33 7.33
C LYS A 50 -12.58 1.73 7.42
N VAL A 51 -12.83 2.58 6.43
CA VAL A 51 -12.40 3.99 6.48
C VAL A 51 -13.15 4.74 7.57
N ASP A 52 -14.43 4.44 7.78
CA ASP A 52 -15.25 5.01 8.84
C ASP A 52 -14.68 4.68 10.24
N HIS A 53 -14.39 3.41 10.51
CA HIS A 53 -13.74 3.01 11.77
C HIS A 53 -12.37 3.66 11.98
N ASN A 54 -11.58 3.83 10.92
CA ASN A 54 -10.32 4.57 11.02
C ASN A 54 -10.56 6.04 11.40
N LEU A 55 -11.62 6.65 10.88
CA LEU A 55 -12.00 8.03 11.18
C LEU A 55 -12.55 8.16 12.62
N GLU A 56 -13.32 7.19 13.10
CA GLU A 56 -13.76 7.09 14.51
C GLU A 56 -12.56 6.96 15.47
N TYR A 57 -11.61 6.10 15.12
CA TYR A 57 -10.37 5.96 15.88
C TYR A 57 -9.59 7.28 15.90
N ALA A 58 -9.50 7.99 14.77
CA ALA A 58 -8.91 9.32 14.67
C ALA A 58 -9.57 10.32 15.64
N ARG A 59 -10.91 10.35 15.68
CA ARG A 59 -11.68 11.20 16.59
C ARG A 59 -11.38 10.87 18.05
N SER A 60 -11.33 9.59 18.40
CA SER A 60 -10.99 9.17 19.77
C SER A 60 -9.59 9.65 20.17
N LEU A 61 -8.62 9.59 19.26
CA LEU A 61 -7.25 10.05 19.48
C LEU A 61 -7.16 11.57 19.61
N LEU A 62 -7.94 12.31 18.81
CA LEU A 62 -8.07 13.77 18.92
C LEU A 62 -8.60 14.19 20.30
N THR A 63 -9.67 13.57 20.79
CA THR A 63 -10.21 13.90 22.13
C THR A 63 -9.21 13.61 23.25
N ARG A 64 -8.36 12.58 23.06
CA ARG A 64 -7.28 12.27 24.00
C ARG A 64 -6.20 13.35 23.96
N LEU A 65 -5.79 13.76 22.76
CA LEU A 65 -4.81 14.84 22.57
C LEU A 65 -5.33 16.19 23.08
N GLU A 66 -6.60 16.53 22.91
CA GLU A 66 -7.21 17.74 23.49
C GLU A 66 -7.20 17.72 25.02
N ARG A 67 -7.52 16.56 25.62
CA ARG A 67 -7.46 16.37 27.08
C ARG A 67 -6.04 16.50 27.60
N ASP A 68 -5.06 16.03 26.84
CA ASP A 68 -3.65 16.10 27.23
C ASP A 68 -3.06 17.49 26.99
N ALA A 69 -3.43 18.17 25.91
CA ALA A 69 -3.09 19.57 25.65
C ALA A 69 -3.63 20.50 26.75
N SER A 70 -4.81 20.19 27.29
CA SER A 70 -5.39 20.94 28.42
C SER A 70 -4.59 20.83 29.72
N LYS A 71 -3.72 19.82 29.87
CA LYS A 71 -2.84 19.63 31.05
C LYS A 71 -1.53 20.42 30.94
N LEU A 72 -1.24 21.04 29.79
CA LEU A 72 -0.04 21.85 29.60
C LEU A 72 -0.11 23.13 30.44
N LYS A 73 0.91 23.34 31.29
CA LYS A 73 1.00 24.53 32.16
C LYS A 73 1.47 25.79 31.44
N ASN A 74 2.17 25.65 30.32
CA ASN A 74 2.65 26.79 29.53
C ASN A 74 1.52 27.30 28.63
N GLN A 75 1.04 28.51 28.91
CA GLN A 75 -0.13 29.10 28.23
C GLN A 75 0.11 29.29 26.72
N THR A 76 1.28 29.79 26.33
CA THR A 76 1.62 30.01 24.91
C THR A 76 1.65 28.69 24.14
N ARG A 77 2.34 27.67 24.67
CA ARG A 77 2.41 26.33 24.06
C ARG A 77 1.05 25.64 24.02
N ARG A 78 0.21 25.88 25.05
CA ARG A 78 -1.17 25.38 25.08
C ARG A 78 -2.02 26.00 23.96
N GLN A 79 -1.92 27.31 23.74
CA GLN A 79 -2.67 27.99 22.68
C GLN A 79 -2.23 27.52 21.28
N GLU A 80 -0.93 27.35 21.06
CA GLU A 80 -0.38 26.84 19.80
C GLU A 80 -0.85 25.41 19.51
N THR A 81 -0.71 24.51 20.48
CA THR A 81 -1.19 23.12 20.35
C THR A 81 -2.70 23.03 20.19
N GLN A 82 -3.46 23.92 20.83
CA GLN A 82 -4.90 23.99 20.66
C GLN A 82 -5.29 24.49 19.26
N ALA A 83 -4.61 25.49 18.71
CA ALA A 83 -4.84 25.97 17.35
C ALA A 83 -4.57 24.87 16.30
N ASP A 84 -3.47 24.13 16.46
CA ASP A 84 -3.14 22.99 15.61
C ASP A 84 -4.18 21.86 15.71
N LEU A 85 -4.67 21.55 16.90
CA LEU A 85 -5.74 20.56 17.09
C LEU A 85 -7.07 21.00 16.46
N VAL A 86 -7.40 22.30 16.51
CA VAL A 86 -8.58 22.86 15.82
C VAL A 86 -8.45 22.71 14.30
N GLY A 87 -7.30 23.04 13.72
CA GLY A 87 -7.06 22.83 12.29
C GLY A 87 -7.20 21.34 11.89
N LYS A 88 -6.65 20.43 12.72
CA LYS A 88 -6.80 18.97 12.49
C LYS A 88 -8.26 18.49 12.64
N ARG A 89 -9.06 19.12 13.50
CA ARG A 89 -10.49 18.85 13.63
C ARG A 89 -11.25 19.24 12.37
N GLU A 90 -10.95 20.39 11.78
CA GLU A 90 -11.57 20.85 10.53
C GLU A 90 -11.26 19.87 9.38
N VAL A 91 -10.00 19.41 9.29
CA VAL A 91 -9.61 18.39 8.30
C VAL A 91 -10.39 17.08 8.50
N LEU A 92 -10.55 16.62 9.74
CA LEU A 92 -11.37 15.42 10.02
C LEU A 92 -12.84 15.59 9.64
N GLN A 93 -13.41 16.78 9.83
CA GLN A 93 -14.79 17.06 9.44
C GLN A 93 -14.96 17.03 7.92
N MET A 94 -14.01 17.62 7.19
CA MET A 94 -13.98 17.56 5.73
C MET A 94 -13.85 16.11 5.22
N LEU A 95 -12.96 15.32 5.82
CA LEU A 95 -12.78 13.90 5.45
C LEU A 95 -14.04 13.08 5.71
N HIS A 96 -14.73 13.33 6.81
CA HIS A 96 -16.00 12.69 7.11
C HIS A 96 -17.10 13.08 6.11
N GLY A 97 -17.20 14.38 5.77
CA GLY A 97 -18.14 14.84 4.74
C GLY A 97 -17.91 14.14 3.40
N ARG A 98 -16.65 13.99 2.99
CA ARG A 98 -16.28 13.27 1.76
C ARG A 98 -16.63 11.78 1.83
N LEU A 99 -16.43 11.13 2.98
CA LEU A 99 -16.81 9.73 3.17
C LEU A 99 -18.34 9.56 3.10
N GLN A 100 -19.10 10.50 3.67
CA GLN A 100 -20.56 10.47 3.61
C GLN A 100 -21.05 10.61 2.17
N GLU A 101 -20.48 11.53 1.38
CA GLU A 101 -20.78 11.67 -0.05
C GLU A 101 -20.50 10.37 -0.82
N LEU A 102 -19.36 9.71 -0.54
CA LEU A 102 -19.05 8.40 -1.13
C LEU A 102 -20.01 7.30 -0.70
N ASN A 103 -20.53 7.37 0.53
CA ASN A 103 -21.51 6.41 1.03
C ASN A 103 -22.88 6.61 0.37
N GLU A 104 -23.31 7.86 0.17
CA GLU A 104 -24.54 8.21 -0.56
C GLU A 104 -24.43 7.78 -2.03
N LEU A 105 -23.31 8.09 -2.71
CA LEU A 105 -23.05 7.65 -4.08
C LEU A 105 -23.03 6.13 -4.23
N GLY A 106 -22.49 5.43 -3.24
CA GLY A 106 -22.45 3.98 -3.23
C GLY A 106 -23.78 3.31 -2.86
N ALA A 107 -24.71 4.03 -2.22
CA ALA A 107 -26.07 3.54 -1.97
C ALA A 107 -26.92 3.62 -3.25
N HIS A 108 -26.82 4.73 -3.99
CA HIS A 108 -27.54 4.90 -5.26
C HIS A 108 -27.11 3.91 -6.36
N GLN A 109 -25.85 3.48 -6.39
CA GLN A 109 -25.36 2.48 -7.34
C GLN A 109 -26.02 1.11 -7.14
N LEU A 110 -26.31 0.73 -5.89
CA LEU A 110 -26.93 -0.57 -5.56
C LEU A 110 -28.42 -0.60 -5.91
N GLU A 111 -29.10 0.55 -5.89
CA GLU A 111 -30.51 0.68 -6.29
C GLU A 111 -30.70 0.56 -7.83
N GLU A 112 -29.71 0.93 -8.64
CA GLU A 112 -29.76 0.75 -10.11
C GLU A 112 -29.48 -0.71 -10.54
N ASP A 113 -28.58 -1.41 -9.85
CA ASP A 113 -28.27 -2.81 -10.17
C ASP A 113 -29.38 -3.80 -9.72
N GLU A 114 -30.14 -3.49 -8.65
CA GLU A 114 -31.30 -4.29 -8.24
C GLU A 114 -32.52 -4.16 -9.17
N SER A 115 -32.57 -3.12 -10.04
CA SER A 115 -33.65 -2.93 -11.01
C SER A 115 -33.43 -3.67 -12.34
N SER A 116 -32.30 -4.37 -12.53
CA SER A 116 -31.91 -4.94 -13.83
C SER A 116 -31.83 -6.48 -13.86
N GLU A 117 -32.29 -7.21 -12.84
CA GLU A 117 -32.19 -8.68 -12.76
C GLU A 117 -33.53 -9.44 -12.72
N GLU A 118 -34.64 -8.91 -13.28
CA GLU A 118 -35.92 -9.63 -13.32
C GLU A 118 -36.45 -10.02 -14.72
N GLU A 119 -35.65 -9.89 -15.79
CA GLU A 119 -36.17 -10.14 -17.14
C GLU A 119 -35.18 -10.84 -18.09
N ASP A 120 -34.70 -12.05 -17.77
CA ASP A 120 -34.37 -13.04 -18.82
C ASP A 120 -34.24 -14.49 -18.28
N LEU A 121 -35.37 -15.16 -18.05
CA LEU A 121 -35.41 -16.59 -17.68
C LEU A 121 -36.38 -17.36 -18.59
N LEU A 122 -36.40 -17.01 -19.89
CA LEU A 122 -37.29 -17.68 -20.84
C LEU A 122 -36.79 -17.58 -22.29
N GLY A 123 -35.64 -18.20 -22.58
CA GLY A 123 -35.22 -18.41 -23.96
C GLY A 123 -33.91 -19.17 -24.05
N GLU A 124 -33.98 -20.49 -24.28
CA GLU A 124 -33.31 -21.17 -25.40
C GLU A 124 -33.39 -22.69 -25.19
N TYR A 125 -34.45 -23.30 -25.71
CA TYR A 125 -34.51 -24.72 -26.00
C TYR A 125 -33.96 -24.93 -27.41
N THR A 126 -32.73 -25.43 -27.54
CA THR A 126 -32.22 -26.03 -28.77
C THR A 126 -31.65 -27.43 -28.45
N PRO A 127 -32.34 -28.50 -28.89
CA PRO A 127 -31.87 -29.87 -28.74
C PRO A 127 -30.98 -30.26 -29.93
N ASP A 128 -29.68 -30.42 -29.70
CA ASP A 128 -28.78 -31.05 -30.67
C ASP A 128 -28.50 -32.50 -30.26
N GLY A 129 -28.82 -33.40 -31.20
CA GLY A 129 -28.59 -34.82 -31.10
C GLY A 129 -27.28 -35.25 -31.76
N GLU A 130 -26.84 -36.42 -31.30
CA GLU A 130 -26.05 -37.44 -32.02
C GLU A 130 -24.61 -37.09 -32.40
N GLU A 131 -23.64 -37.65 -31.66
CA GLU A 131 -22.74 -38.72 -32.15
C GLU A 131 -21.77 -39.17 -31.03
N GLU A 132 -22.01 -40.38 -30.51
CA GLU A 132 -21.01 -41.25 -29.86
C GLU A 132 -20.27 -42.05 -30.97
N PRO A 133 -19.10 -42.73 -30.75
CA PRO A 133 -18.86 -43.58 -29.57
C PRO A 133 -17.38 -43.76 -29.12
N GLU A 134 -17.24 -44.61 -28.08
CA GLU A 134 -16.05 -45.44 -27.73
C GLU A 134 -15.01 -44.82 -26.75
N THR A 135 -14.65 -45.38 -25.58
CA THR A 135 -15.04 -46.61 -24.85
C THR A 135 -14.50 -46.53 -23.41
N GLU A 136 -15.15 -47.28 -22.50
CA GLU A 136 -14.68 -47.88 -21.23
C GLU A 136 -14.80 -47.10 -19.89
N GLY A 137 -15.74 -47.58 -19.06
CA GLY A 137 -15.51 -47.74 -17.60
C GLY A 137 -16.48 -47.06 -16.64
N ASP A 138 -17.67 -47.65 -16.43
CA ASP A 138 -18.62 -47.40 -15.32
C ASP A 138 -18.09 -47.97 -13.96
N PRO A 139 -18.65 -47.72 -12.74
CA PRO A 139 -19.60 -46.70 -12.24
C PRO A 139 -19.16 -45.92 -10.95
N SER A 140 -19.89 -44.83 -10.70
CA SER A 140 -20.15 -43.97 -9.50
C SER A 140 -20.10 -44.60 -8.06
N PRO A 141 -20.35 -43.90 -6.90
CA PRO A 141 -20.64 -42.46 -6.63
C PRO A 141 -20.02 -41.83 -5.31
N THR A 142 -20.08 -40.48 -5.17
CA THR A 142 -20.41 -39.65 -3.94
C THR A 142 -19.54 -39.85 -2.65
N ASP A 143 -18.89 -38.89 -1.96
CA ASP A 143 -18.88 -37.41 -1.80
C ASP A 143 -17.77 -37.05 -0.73
N PRO A 144 -17.73 -35.89 -0.05
CA PRO A 144 -17.09 -34.60 -0.36
C PRO A 144 -15.81 -34.28 0.48
N ALA A 145 -14.90 -33.42 -0.01
CA ALA A 145 -13.98 -32.61 0.83
C ALA A 145 -13.31 -31.43 0.07
N PRO A 146 -12.88 -30.35 0.78
CA PRO A 146 -12.79 -28.96 0.30
C PRO A 146 -11.33 -28.52 -0.08
N PRO A 147 -11.05 -27.23 -0.40
CA PRO A 147 -10.16 -26.82 -1.49
C PRO A 147 -8.67 -26.91 -1.18
N VAL A 148 -7.89 -27.32 -2.19
CA VAL A 148 -6.43 -27.27 -2.22
C VAL A 148 -6.00 -26.02 -2.98
N MET A 149 -5.25 -25.17 -2.28
CA MET A 149 -4.38 -24.16 -2.86
C MET A 149 -3.28 -24.87 -3.67
N THR A 150 -3.20 -24.61 -4.96
CA THR A 150 -2.05 -25.02 -5.77
C THR A 150 -1.32 -23.79 -6.28
N SER A 151 -0.09 -23.66 -5.79
CA SER A 151 0.97 -22.79 -6.25
C SER A 151 1.31 -23.10 -7.72
N ALA A 152 1.32 -22.06 -8.57
CA ALA A 152 1.81 -22.17 -9.94
C ALA A 152 3.12 -21.38 -10.08
N ILE A 153 4.22 -22.13 -10.21
CA ILE A 153 5.51 -21.61 -10.67
C ILE A 153 5.45 -21.62 -12.20
N LYS A 154 5.72 -20.47 -12.83
CA LYS A 154 6.10 -20.43 -14.25
C LYS A 154 7.12 -19.32 -14.48
N SER A 155 8.37 -19.72 -14.71
CA SER A 155 9.37 -18.90 -15.41
C SER A 155 8.81 -18.45 -16.76
N THR A 156 9.08 -17.22 -17.19
CA THR A 156 9.60 -16.93 -18.54
C THR A 156 9.85 -15.43 -18.79
N HIS A 157 11.14 -15.10 -19.00
CA HIS A 157 11.71 -14.23 -20.05
C HIS A 157 11.74 -12.70 -19.87
N MET A 158 12.97 -12.20 -19.98
CA MET A 158 13.31 -10.87 -20.48
C MET A 158 12.92 -10.75 -21.95
N ALA A 159 12.22 -9.67 -22.32
CA ALA A 159 12.46 -8.91 -23.55
C ALA A 159 11.59 -7.65 -23.59
N ALA A 160 12.21 -6.61 -24.14
CA ALA A 160 11.75 -5.28 -24.51
C ALA A 160 10.31 -5.11 -25.05
N ASN A 161 9.80 -3.90 -24.79
CA ASN A 161 9.17 -2.96 -25.76
C ASN A 161 7.66 -2.68 -25.64
N SER A 162 7.34 -1.37 -25.46
CA SER A 162 6.11 -0.61 -25.80
C SER A 162 4.80 -1.02 -25.08
N GLU A 163 3.87 -0.18 -24.60
CA GLU A 163 3.40 1.22 -24.74
C GLU A 163 2.22 1.35 -23.69
N PRO A 164 1.41 2.42 -23.53
CA PRO A 164 1.56 3.86 -23.78
C PRO A 164 1.31 4.71 -22.50
N ILE A 165 1.93 5.88 -22.43
CA ILE A 165 1.67 6.92 -21.41
C ILE A 165 0.66 7.92 -21.97
N PRO A 166 -0.47 8.22 -21.29
CA PRO A 166 -1.24 9.42 -21.52
C PRO A 166 -0.97 10.43 -20.40
N THR A 167 -0.10 11.41 -20.62
CA THR A 167 -0.12 12.66 -19.83
C THR A 167 0.69 13.77 -20.46
N LEU A 168 -0.04 14.70 -21.09
CA LEU A 168 0.00 16.15 -20.88
C LEU A 168 1.40 16.79 -20.69
N LYS A 169 1.89 17.34 -21.81
CA LYS A 169 2.86 18.42 -21.94
C LYS A 169 2.54 19.62 -21.03
N PRO A 170 3.55 20.25 -20.43
CA PRO A 170 3.74 21.68 -20.60
C PRO A 170 4.89 21.93 -21.58
N GLU A 171 4.51 22.43 -22.75
CA GLU A 171 5.40 22.82 -23.83
C GLU A 171 5.86 24.27 -23.58
N PRO A 172 7.16 24.57 -23.40
CA PRO A 172 7.71 25.83 -23.84
C PRO A 172 8.07 25.65 -25.32
N THR A 173 7.14 26.05 -26.19
CA THR A 173 7.33 26.12 -27.63
C THR A 173 8.53 27.04 -27.93
N SER A 174 9.65 26.44 -28.33
CA SER A 174 10.77 27.16 -28.92
C SER A 174 10.33 27.69 -30.29
N THR A 175 9.99 28.97 -30.36
CA THR A 175 9.74 29.68 -31.63
C THR A 175 10.94 30.56 -31.97
N LEU A 176 12.09 29.95 -32.24
CA LEU A 176 13.20 30.59 -32.94
C LEU A 176 13.11 30.28 -34.44
N ARG A 177 12.13 30.88 -35.13
CA ARG A 177 12.22 31.08 -36.59
C ARG A 177 11.30 32.20 -37.09
N ALA A 178 11.94 33.27 -37.55
CA ALA A 178 11.52 34.16 -38.62
C ALA A 178 10.15 34.89 -38.49
N ARG A 179 10.11 35.88 -37.60
CA ARG A 179 9.24 37.06 -37.79
C ARG A 179 10.12 38.30 -37.96
N ASN A 180 10.78 38.42 -39.11
CA ASN A 180 11.31 39.70 -39.57
C ASN A 180 11.24 39.77 -41.11
N ARG A 181 10.03 39.94 -41.64
CA ARG A 181 9.79 40.28 -43.06
C ARG A 181 9.08 41.63 -43.23
N GLN A 182 9.04 42.44 -42.18
CA GLN A 182 8.42 43.78 -42.22
C GLN A 182 9.35 44.93 -41.79
N ALA A 183 10.62 44.65 -41.46
CA ALA A 183 11.62 45.68 -41.16
C ALA A 183 12.60 45.96 -42.32
N GLU A 184 12.36 45.44 -43.53
CA GLU A 184 13.22 45.70 -44.70
C GLU A 184 12.82 46.96 -45.49
N SER A 185 11.65 47.55 -45.23
CA SER A 185 11.19 48.75 -45.95
C SER A 185 11.53 50.08 -45.25
N GLU A 186 12.03 50.05 -44.01
CA GLU A 186 12.43 51.29 -43.28
C GLU A 186 13.95 51.40 -43.10
N LYS A 187 14.71 50.32 -43.32
CA LYS A 187 16.17 50.31 -43.13
C LYS A 187 16.97 50.76 -44.36
N ALA A 188 16.31 50.93 -45.51
CA ALA A 188 16.94 51.42 -46.74
C ALA A 188 17.18 52.93 -46.74
N GLU A 189 16.51 53.72 -45.88
CA GLU A 189 16.73 55.17 -45.82
C GLU A 189 17.65 55.63 -44.68
N LEU A 190 18.04 54.75 -43.75
CA LEU A 190 18.91 55.13 -42.63
C LEU A 190 20.41 54.83 -42.85
N PHE A 191 20.77 54.24 -44.00
CA PHE A 191 22.15 53.84 -44.31
C PHE A 191 22.87 54.77 -45.30
N SER A 192 22.28 55.92 -45.66
CA SER A 192 22.86 56.87 -46.61
C SER A 192 23.57 58.08 -45.97
N GLY A 193 23.82 58.08 -44.66
CA GLY A 193 24.51 59.21 -44.06
C GLY A 193 24.98 58.94 -42.63
N ALA A 194 26.25 59.27 -42.39
CA ALA A 194 26.91 59.36 -41.09
C ALA A 194 27.57 58.09 -40.51
N SER A 195 28.89 58.05 -40.77
CA SER A 195 29.92 58.01 -39.73
C SER A 195 30.35 56.67 -39.13
N THR A 196 31.62 56.38 -39.36
CA THR A 196 32.49 55.31 -38.87
C THR A 196 32.57 55.15 -37.33
N GLY A 197 31.80 55.93 -36.54
CA GLY A 197 31.80 55.90 -35.07
C GLY A 197 30.64 55.13 -34.41
N LEU A 198 29.58 54.76 -35.15
CA LEU A 198 28.44 54.03 -34.59
C LEU A 198 28.65 52.50 -34.57
N SER A 199 29.48 51.98 -35.48
CA SER A 199 29.80 50.54 -35.56
C SER A 199 30.67 50.06 -34.40
N THR A 200 31.53 50.92 -33.83
CA THR A 200 32.38 50.57 -32.67
C THR A 200 31.55 50.48 -31.39
N ALA A 201 30.63 51.41 -31.14
CA ALA A 201 29.74 51.37 -29.98
C ALA A 201 28.83 50.13 -29.99
N THR A 202 28.33 49.73 -31.16
CA THR A 202 27.51 48.52 -31.30
C THR A 202 28.34 47.24 -31.15
N ALA A 203 29.60 47.24 -31.61
CA ALA A 203 30.52 46.11 -31.46
C ALA A 203 30.97 45.93 -29.99
N GLU A 204 31.28 47.02 -29.30
CA GLU A 204 31.60 47.01 -27.87
C GLU A 204 30.42 46.48 -27.05
N ALA A 205 29.19 46.95 -27.34
CA ALA A 205 27.98 46.44 -26.70
C ALA A 205 27.77 44.92 -26.92
N LEU A 206 28.06 44.42 -28.13
CA LEU A 206 27.98 42.98 -28.44
C LEU A 206 29.03 42.14 -27.70
N MET A 207 30.25 42.66 -27.59
CA MET A 207 31.32 41.98 -26.84
C MET A 207 31.02 41.96 -25.34
N THR A 208 30.51 43.07 -24.78
CA THR A 208 30.05 43.12 -23.39
C THR A 208 28.88 42.17 -23.15
N HIS A 209 27.92 42.09 -24.07
CA HIS A 209 26.81 41.13 -23.98
C HIS A 209 27.32 39.68 -23.93
N ASN A 210 28.22 39.30 -24.84
CA ASN A 210 28.78 37.94 -24.85
C ASN A 210 29.58 37.63 -23.58
N ARG A 211 30.32 38.61 -23.05
CA ARG A 211 31.01 38.50 -21.75
C ARG A 211 30.01 38.20 -20.62
N THR A 212 28.90 38.94 -20.56
CA THR A 212 27.88 38.73 -19.52
C THR A 212 27.16 37.39 -19.66
N GLU A 213 26.90 36.93 -20.89
CA GLU A 213 26.31 35.61 -21.12
C GLU A 213 27.25 34.49 -20.69
N GLN A 214 28.55 34.60 -21.00
CA GLN A 214 29.54 33.61 -20.57
C GLN A 214 29.67 33.56 -19.05
N GLU A 215 29.66 34.71 -18.38
CA GLU A 215 29.66 34.79 -16.92
C GLU A 215 28.38 34.18 -16.33
N SER A 216 27.21 34.44 -16.93
CA SER A 216 25.92 33.84 -16.53
C SER A 216 25.92 32.32 -16.68
N LEU A 217 26.38 31.79 -17.81
CA LEU A 217 26.49 30.35 -18.06
C LEU A 217 27.45 29.67 -17.09
N THR A 218 28.59 30.31 -16.81
CA THR A 218 29.58 29.80 -15.85
C THR A 218 29.00 29.74 -14.43
N ASN A 219 28.27 30.79 -14.02
CA ASN A 219 27.58 30.81 -12.73
C ASN A 219 26.48 29.74 -12.64
N SER A 220 25.73 29.52 -13.72
CA SER A 220 24.72 28.46 -13.80
C SER A 220 25.35 27.06 -13.68
N LEU A 221 26.45 26.80 -14.38
CA LEU A 221 27.18 25.54 -14.30
C LEU A 221 27.75 25.32 -12.90
N LEU A 222 28.31 26.35 -12.28
CA LEU A 222 28.80 26.28 -10.90
C LEU A 222 27.66 25.98 -9.92
N ASN A 223 26.54 26.68 -10.03
CA ASN A 223 25.36 26.44 -9.19
C ASN A 223 24.79 25.03 -9.40
N MET A 224 24.72 24.56 -10.64
CA MET A 224 24.28 23.21 -10.94
C MET A 224 25.25 22.17 -10.37
N ALA A 225 26.57 22.39 -10.48
CA ALA A 225 27.56 21.51 -9.89
C ALA A 225 27.48 21.49 -8.35
N GLN A 226 27.23 22.64 -7.72
CA GLN A 226 27.00 22.74 -6.28
C GLN A 226 25.69 22.04 -5.86
N ALA A 227 24.62 22.23 -6.61
CA ALA A 227 23.34 21.56 -6.38
C ALA A 227 23.47 20.04 -6.55
N LEU A 228 24.19 19.59 -7.58
CA LEU A 228 24.47 18.17 -7.82
C LEU A 228 25.31 17.59 -6.69
N LYS A 229 26.35 18.29 -6.22
CA LYS A 229 27.18 17.86 -5.08
C LYS A 229 26.38 17.80 -3.79
N SER A 230 25.55 18.80 -3.51
CA SER A 230 24.64 18.83 -2.36
C SER A 230 23.66 17.65 -2.42
N SER A 231 23.11 17.40 -3.61
CA SER A 231 22.23 16.27 -3.88
C SER A 231 22.94 14.92 -3.68
N SER A 232 24.16 14.75 -4.18
CA SER A 232 24.95 13.53 -3.92
C SER A 232 25.23 13.33 -2.42
N HIS A 233 25.50 14.42 -1.69
CA HIS A 233 25.71 14.34 -0.24
C HIS A 233 24.43 13.98 0.51
N SER A 234 23.27 14.54 0.13
CA SER A 234 22.00 14.20 0.75
C SER A 234 21.59 12.75 0.45
N PHE A 235 21.83 12.27 -0.76
CA PHE A 235 21.65 10.86 -1.10
C PHE A 235 22.55 9.94 -0.28
N ALA A 236 23.82 10.29 -0.07
CA ALA A 236 24.72 9.50 0.75
C ALA A 236 24.24 9.42 2.21
N SER A 237 23.77 10.53 2.80
CA SER A 237 23.20 10.51 4.15
C SER A 237 21.89 9.73 4.24
N ALA A 238 21.02 9.85 3.23
CA ALA A 238 19.75 9.12 3.19
C ALA A 238 19.99 7.60 3.09
N LEU A 239 21.00 7.17 2.33
CA LEU A 239 21.38 5.75 2.25
C LEU A 239 21.87 5.19 3.59
N GLU A 240 22.62 5.97 4.38
CA GLU A 240 23.09 5.51 5.69
C GLU A 240 21.92 5.40 6.69
N GLU A 241 20.99 6.35 6.65
CA GLU A 241 19.76 6.28 7.45
C GLU A 241 18.89 5.10 7.03
N GLU A 242 18.65 4.93 5.73
CA GLU A 242 17.83 3.84 5.18
C GLU A 242 18.43 2.47 5.49
N LYS A 243 19.76 2.33 5.48
CA LYS A 243 20.45 1.09 5.88
C LYS A 243 20.14 0.68 7.31
N SER A 244 20.02 1.65 8.23
CA SER A 244 19.64 1.36 9.62
C SER A 244 18.19 0.86 9.72
N ILE A 245 17.30 1.42 8.91
CA ILE A 245 15.89 1.02 8.82
C ILE A 245 15.78 -0.37 8.20
N LEU A 246 16.52 -0.66 7.12
CA LEU A 246 16.59 -1.97 6.49
C LEU A 246 17.06 -3.04 7.48
N ASN A 247 18.12 -2.76 8.24
CA ASN A 247 18.60 -3.71 9.26
C ASN A 247 17.54 -3.98 10.32
N ARG A 248 16.82 -2.94 10.78
CA ARG A 248 15.73 -3.11 11.75
C ARG A 248 14.54 -3.87 11.17
N ALA A 249 14.22 -3.66 9.90
CA ALA A 249 13.18 -4.40 9.20
C ALA A 249 13.58 -5.87 9.02
N ALA A 250 14.85 -6.14 8.65
CA ALA A 250 15.40 -7.48 8.55
C ALA A 250 15.39 -8.21 9.92
N GLU A 251 15.78 -7.53 10.99
CA GLU A 251 15.71 -8.08 12.35
C GLU A 251 14.26 -8.33 12.79
N GLY A 252 13.32 -7.47 12.38
CA GLY A 252 11.89 -7.66 12.60
C GLY A 252 11.33 -8.87 11.85
N LEU A 253 11.78 -9.06 10.60
CA LEU A 253 11.42 -10.21 9.77
C LEU A 253 11.96 -11.51 10.37
N ASP A 254 13.23 -11.55 10.76
CA ASP A 254 13.87 -12.72 11.40
C ASP A 254 13.17 -13.09 12.72
N LYS A 255 12.83 -12.10 13.55
CA LYS A 255 12.01 -12.34 14.76
C LYS A 255 10.62 -12.88 14.44
N ASN A 256 10.01 -12.42 13.35
CA ASN A 256 8.71 -12.93 12.91
C ASN A 256 8.83 -14.36 12.40
N GLU A 257 9.84 -14.66 11.59
CA GLU A 257 10.14 -16.00 11.08
C GLU A 257 10.37 -16.97 12.25
N GLN A 258 11.19 -16.62 13.23
CA GLN A 258 11.40 -17.44 14.43
C GLN A 258 10.10 -17.63 15.24
N GLY A 259 9.28 -16.59 15.35
CA GLY A 259 7.96 -16.66 16.00
C GLY A 259 7.00 -17.57 15.25
N LEU A 260 7.00 -17.51 13.92
CA LEU A 260 6.18 -18.33 13.04
C LEU A 260 6.65 -19.78 13.02
N GLU A 261 7.97 -20.04 13.02
CA GLU A 261 8.53 -21.38 13.20
C GLU A 261 8.13 -21.97 14.56
N ALA A 262 8.20 -21.18 15.64
CA ALA A 262 7.81 -21.62 16.97
C ALA A 262 6.30 -21.94 17.02
N ALA A 263 5.47 -21.11 16.38
CA ALA A 263 4.04 -21.35 16.22
C ALA A 263 3.76 -22.58 15.34
N GLN A 264 4.47 -22.76 14.23
CA GLN A 264 4.38 -23.90 13.33
C GLN A 264 4.79 -25.20 14.03
N ARG A 265 5.86 -25.20 14.84
CA ARG A 265 6.27 -26.36 15.64
C ARG A 265 5.20 -26.72 16.67
N ARG A 266 4.60 -25.72 17.35
CA ARG A 266 3.50 -25.95 18.31
C ARG A 266 2.25 -26.46 17.61
N MET A 267 1.84 -25.87 16.50
CA MET A 267 0.67 -26.29 15.74
C MET A 267 0.88 -27.65 15.08
N GLY A 268 2.09 -27.94 14.59
CA GLY A 268 2.48 -29.25 14.07
C GLY A 268 2.44 -30.33 15.15
N PHE A 269 2.89 -30.00 16.38
CA PHE A 269 2.71 -30.88 17.53
C PHE A 269 1.22 -31.14 17.77
N LEU A 270 0.38 -30.10 17.89
CA LEU A 270 -1.06 -30.32 18.08
C LEU A 270 -1.69 -31.13 16.94
N ARG A 271 -1.29 -30.92 15.68
CA ARG A 271 -1.78 -31.70 14.53
C ARG A 271 -1.46 -33.19 14.67
N THR A 272 -0.26 -33.55 15.13
CA THR A 272 0.05 -34.96 15.41
C THR A 272 -0.79 -35.57 16.52
N TYR A 273 -1.22 -34.76 17.51
CA TYR A 273 -2.11 -35.22 18.58
C TYR A 273 -3.59 -35.27 18.17
N THR A 274 -4.02 -34.40 17.26
CA THR A 274 -5.42 -34.32 16.83
C THR A 274 -5.74 -35.25 15.65
N GLU A 275 -4.76 -35.57 14.80
CA GLU A 275 -4.97 -36.42 13.62
C GLU A 275 -4.26 -37.80 13.72
N GLY A 276 -3.21 -37.92 14.54
CA GLY A 276 -2.40 -39.15 14.60
C GLY A 276 -2.95 -40.28 15.49
N ARG A 277 -3.98 -40.04 16.30
CA ARG A 277 -4.43 -41.03 17.32
C ARG A 277 -5.42 -42.07 16.79
N GLY A 278 -5.91 -41.94 15.56
CA GLY A 278 -6.94 -42.82 15.00
C GLY A 278 -6.48 -44.27 14.82
N TRP A 279 -5.28 -44.49 14.25
CA TRP A 279 -4.78 -45.84 13.99
C TRP A 279 -4.02 -46.44 15.19
N TRP A 280 -3.21 -45.64 15.88
CA TRP A 280 -2.46 -46.10 17.06
C TRP A 280 -3.38 -46.46 18.24
N GLY A 281 -4.47 -45.72 18.44
CA GLY A 281 -5.48 -46.05 19.44
C GLY A 281 -6.19 -47.38 19.14
N ARG A 282 -6.46 -47.67 17.85
CA ARG A 282 -7.03 -48.95 17.41
C ARG A 282 -6.07 -50.11 17.60
N MET A 283 -4.79 -49.94 17.23
CA MET A 283 -3.75 -50.95 17.48
C MET A 283 -3.60 -51.26 18.97
N LEU A 284 -3.59 -50.23 19.83
CA LEU A 284 -3.48 -50.43 21.28
C LEU A 284 -4.71 -51.18 21.84
N MET A 285 -5.92 -50.90 21.34
CA MET A 285 -7.12 -51.65 21.70
C MET A 285 -7.03 -53.13 21.32
N TYR A 286 -6.50 -53.47 20.14
CA TYR A 286 -6.30 -54.87 19.75
C TYR A 286 -5.31 -55.59 20.66
N VAL A 287 -4.23 -54.92 21.09
CA VAL A 287 -3.28 -55.48 22.07
C VAL A 287 -3.95 -55.74 23.41
N TRP A 288 -4.79 -54.81 23.90
CA TRP A 288 -5.55 -55.00 25.15
C TRP A 288 -6.57 -56.15 25.05
N ILE A 289 -7.31 -56.25 23.95
CA ILE A 289 -8.24 -57.36 23.69
C ILE A 289 -7.48 -58.70 23.68
N ALA A 290 -6.35 -58.77 22.97
CA ALA A 290 -5.55 -59.99 22.89
C ALA A 290 -4.96 -60.38 24.25
N GLY A 291 -4.49 -59.40 25.04
CA GLY A 291 -4.00 -59.63 26.39
C GLY A 291 -5.08 -60.20 27.32
N LEU A 292 -6.29 -59.63 27.28
CA LEU A 292 -7.43 -60.13 28.06
C LEU A 292 -7.88 -61.52 27.59
N MET A 293 -7.84 -61.78 26.29
CA MET A 293 -8.14 -63.11 25.74
C MET A 293 -7.16 -64.16 26.27
N VAL A 294 -5.86 -63.85 26.26
CA VAL A 294 -4.81 -64.74 26.80
C VAL A 294 -4.98 -64.93 28.31
N ALA A 295 -5.26 -63.86 29.06
CA ALA A 295 -5.52 -63.96 30.50
C ALA A 295 -6.75 -64.83 30.82
N ALA A 296 -7.83 -64.71 30.04
CA ALA A 296 -9.02 -65.55 30.17
C ALA A 296 -8.71 -67.03 29.85
N LEU A 297 -7.88 -67.31 28.84
CA LEU A 297 -7.39 -68.65 28.55
C LEU A 297 -6.56 -69.23 29.69
N VAL A 298 -5.67 -68.43 30.29
CA VAL A 298 -4.89 -68.85 31.46
C VAL A 298 -5.81 -69.16 32.64
N ILE A 299 -6.78 -68.29 32.94
CA ILE A 299 -7.75 -68.50 34.02
C ILE A 299 -8.56 -69.79 33.76
N THR A 300 -9.07 -69.98 32.55
CA THR A 300 -9.96 -71.13 32.24
C THR A 300 -9.24 -72.47 32.11
N PHE A 301 -7.97 -72.51 31.68
CA PHE A 301 -7.23 -73.76 31.50
C PHE A 301 -6.20 -74.05 32.61
N VAL A 302 -5.65 -73.03 33.26
CA VAL A 302 -4.60 -73.19 34.29
C VAL A 302 -5.18 -73.24 35.71
N LEU A 303 -6.20 -72.44 36.05
CA LEU A 303 -6.83 -72.53 37.39
C LEU A 303 -7.49 -73.89 37.68
N PRO A 304 -8.18 -74.56 36.72
CA PRO A 304 -8.71 -75.89 36.99
C PRO A 304 -7.61 -76.96 37.13
N LYS A 305 -6.40 -76.71 36.60
CA LYS A 305 -5.24 -77.60 36.72
C LYS A 305 -4.44 -77.39 38.01
N LEU A 306 -4.60 -76.25 38.68
CA LEU A 306 -3.96 -75.91 39.97
C LEU A 306 -4.83 -76.27 41.19
N ARG A 307 -6.10 -76.63 41.00
CA ARG A 307 -7.03 -77.03 42.06
C ARG A 307 -7.08 -78.54 42.33
N PHE A 308 -6.12 -79.28 41.77
CA PHE A 308 -5.86 -80.71 42.02
C PHE A 308 -4.39 -80.87 42.38
#